data_AF-A0A351RUQ0-F1
#
_entry.id   AF-A0A351RUQ0-F1
#
_cell.length_a   1.000
_cell.length_b   1.000
_cell.length_c   1.000
_cell.angle_alpha   90.00
_cell.angle_beta   90.00
_cell.angle_gamma   90.00
#
_symmetry.space_group_name_H-M   'P 1'
#
loop_
_entity.id
_entity.type
_entity.pdbx_description
1 polymer ?
#
loop_
_entity_poly.entity_id
_entity_poly.type
_entity_poly.pdbx_seq_one_letter_code
_entity_poly.pdbx_strand_id
1 'polypeptide(L)'
;MAEKMSHEEFVKKAIVSLRKEGYKGIHTIYSGFNEAFKKYFEGENPIEVTKKLAEEGKIVIRPVKGGVMLYLPEDAPIQATRGEDALKKMGL
;
A
#
# COMPACT_ATOMS: atom_id res chain seq x y z
N MET A 1 -7.00 5.31 -28.83
CA MET A 1 -6.26 4.30 -28.07
C MET A 1 -6.53 4.59 -26.61
N ALA A 2 -6.96 3.61 -25.80
CA ALA A 2 -7.14 3.87 -24.37
C ALA A 2 -5.75 4.11 -23.75
N GLU A 3 -5.53 5.29 -23.18
CA GLU A 3 -4.30 5.60 -22.47
C GLU A 3 -4.11 4.60 -21.32
N LYS A 4 -2.88 4.08 -21.14
CA LYS A 4 -2.57 3.26 -19.97
C LYS A 4 -2.81 4.12 -18.73
N MET A 5 -3.41 3.53 -17.70
CA MET A 5 -3.61 4.23 -16.43
C MET A 5 -2.26 4.57 -15.80
N SER A 6 -2.20 5.70 -15.10
CA SER A 6 -1.02 6.07 -14.33
C SER A 6 -0.78 5.10 -13.18
N HIS A 7 0.43 5.13 -12.59
CA HIS A 7 0.74 4.34 -11.40
C HIS A 7 -0.21 4.64 -10.24
N GLU A 8 -0.52 5.91 -10.00
CA GLU A 8 -1.44 6.32 -8.93
C GLU A 8 -2.83 5.70 -9.14
N GLU A 9 -3.39 5.84 -10.35
CA GLU A 9 -4.70 5.29 -10.68
C GLU A 9 -4.72 3.77 -10.57
N PHE A 10 -3.68 3.10 -11.08
CA PHE A 10 -3.55 1.64 -10.98
C PHE A 10 -3.56 1.18 -9.53
N VAL A 11 -2.73 1.78 -8.69
CA VAL A 11 -2.59 1.36 -7.29
C VAL A 11 -3.86 1.63 -6.50
N LYS A 12 -4.47 2.81 -6.66
CA LYS A 12 -5.74 3.13 -6.00
C LYS A 12 -6.86 2.18 -6.43
N LYS A 13 -6.96 1.90 -7.74
CA LYS A 13 -7.92 0.92 -8.27
C LYS A 13 -7.67 -0.47 -7.70
N ALA A 14 -6.42 -0.91 -7.65
CA ALA A 14 -6.06 -2.21 -7.09
C ALA A 14 -6.43 -2.33 -5.61
N ILE A 15 -6.22 -1.29 -4.79
CA ILE A 15 -6.61 -1.29 -3.37
C ILE A 15 -8.12 -1.51 -3.23
N VAL A 16 -8.94 -0.81 -4.03
CA VAL A 16 -10.41 -0.92 -3.95
C VAL A 16 -10.93 -2.23 -4.55
N SER A 17 -10.33 -2.70 -5.64
CA SER A 17 -10.80 -3.89 -6.35
C SER A 17 -10.32 -5.22 -5.75
N LEU A 18 -9.14 -5.24 -5.12
CA LEU A 18 -8.54 -6.46 -4.58
C LEU A 18 -8.70 -6.61 -3.06
N ARG A 19 -9.22 -5.60 -2.36
CA ARG A 19 -9.52 -5.73 -0.93
C ARG A 19 -10.67 -6.71 -0.71
N LYS A 20 -10.52 -7.56 0.31
CA LYS A 20 -11.58 -8.46 0.76
C LYS A 20 -12.65 -7.66 1.48
N GLU A 21 -13.88 -8.20 1.49
CA GLU A 21 -14.99 -7.60 2.24
C GLU A 21 -14.61 -7.39 3.71
N GLY A 22 -14.93 -6.20 4.24
CA GLY A 22 -14.56 -5.79 5.61
C GLY A 22 -13.12 -5.29 5.78
N TYR A 23 -12.27 -5.37 4.75
CA TYR A 23 -10.89 -4.87 4.80
C TYR A 23 -10.75 -3.54 4.05
N LYS A 24 -9.97 -2.63 4.62
CA LYS A 24 -9.72 -1.28 4.05
C LYS A 24 -8.50 -1.20 3.13
N GLY A 25 -7.67 -2.24 3.09
CA GLY A 25 -6.43 -2.26 2.31
C GLY A 25 -6.09 -3.67 1.80
N ILE A 26 -4.97 -3.77 1.09
CA ILE A 26 -4.53 -5.01 0.45
C ILE A 26 -3.10 -5.39 0.84
N HIS A 27 -2.83 -6.69 0.99
CA HIS A 27 -1.47 -7.19 1.14
C HIS A 27 -0.83 -7.37 -0.23
N THR A 28 0.35 -6.81 -0.49
CA THR A 28 0.95 -6.78 -1.84
C THR A 28 1.18 -8.16 -2.46
N ILE A 29 1.50 -9.17 -1.63
CA ILE A 29 1.65 -10.57 -2.06
C ILE A 29 0.29 -11.28 -2.15
N TYR A 30 -0.46 -11.40 -1.06
CA TYR A 30 -1.69 -12.22 -1.03
C TYR A 30 -2.83 -11.71 -1.91
N SER A 31 -2.83 -10.43 -2.28
CA SER A 31 -3.80 -9.88 -3.24
C SER A 31 -3.44 -10.14 -4.69
N GLY A 32 -2.24 -10.65 -4.98
CA GLY A 32 -1.70 -10.75 -6.35
C GLY A 32 -1.27 -9.41 -6.94
N PHE A 33 -1.29 -8.32 -6.16
CA PHE A 33 -0.95 -6.97 -6.63
C PHE A 33 0.42 -6.89 -7.31
N ASN A 34 1.46 -7.48 -6.71
CA ASN A 34 2.81 -7.41 -7.29
C ASN A 34 2.90 -8.07 -8.67
N GLU A 35 2.22 -9.21 -8.86
CA GLU A 35 2.19 -9.89 -10.15
C GLU A 35 1.37 -9.12 -11.18
N ALA A 36 0.21 -8.59 -10.78
CA ALA A 36 -0.63 -7.77 -11.63
C ALA A 36 0.11 -6.49 -12.08
N PHE A 37 0.81 -5.82 -11.16
CA PHE A 37 1.58 -4.62 -11.43
C PHE A 37 2.66 -4.89 -12.47
N LYS A 38 3.50 -5.91 -12.27
CA LYS A 38 4.59 -6.25 -13.20
C LYS A 38 4.09 -6.63 -14.59
N LYS A 39 2.91 -7.22 -14.70
CA LYS A 39 2.27 -7.54 -15.99
C LYS A 39 1.74 -6.30 -16.70
N TYR A 40 1.27 -5.30 -15.95
CA TYR A 40 0.69 -4.07 -16.53
C TYR A 40 1.78 -3.04 -16.91
N PHE A 41 2.78 -2.93 -16.03
CA PHE A 41 3.93 -2.03 -16.12
C PHE A 41 5.21 -2.84 -16.34
N GLU A 42 5.42 -3.27 -17.59
CA GLU A 42 6.58 -4.11 -17.96
C GLU A 42 7.91 -3.41 -17.61
N GLY A 43 8.78 -4.12 -16.90
CA GLY A 43 10.09 -3.61 -16.47
C GLY A 43 10.08 -2.71 -15.24
N GLU A 44 8.91 -2.37 -14.69
CA GLU A 44 8.81 -1.52 -13.52
C GLU A 44 8.74 -2.30 -12.19
N ASN A 45 9.28 -1.70 -11.12
CA ASN A 45 9.32 -2.31 -9.80
C ASN A 45 8.16 -1.80 -8.93
N PRO A 46 7.20 -2.67 -8.53
CA PRO A 46 6.08 -2.24 -7.69
C PRO A 46 6.52 -1.66 -6.35
N ILE A 47 7.67 -2.08 -5.81
CA ILE A 47 8.18 -1.59 -4.52
C ILE A 47 8.60 -0.13 -4.64
N GLU A 48 9.38 0.21 -5.67
CA GLU A 48 9.86 1.59 -5.87
C GLU A 48 8.71 2.54 -6.18
N VAL A 49 7.78 2.11 -7.03
CA VAL A 49 6.61 2.91 -7.40
C VAL A 49 5.70 3.15 -6.20
N THR A 50 5.34 2.10 -5.44
CA THR A 50 4.48 2.27 -4.26
C THR A 50 5.17 3.08 -3.18
N LYS A 51 6.48 2.91 -2.98
CA LYS A 51 7.25 3.74 -2.04
C LYS A 51 7.18 5.21 -2.41
N LYS A 52 7.42 5.55 -3.67
CA LYS A 52 7.32 6.93 -4.17
C LYS A 52 5.92 7.50 -3.95
N LEU A 53 4.88 6.75 -4.31
CA LEU A 53 3.48 7.18 -4.09
C LEU A 53 3.16 7.39 -2.61
N ALA A 54 3.76 6.61 -1.71
CA ALA A 54 3.60 6.79 -0.28
C ALA A 54 4.34 8.04 0.24
N GLU A 55 5.55 8.31 -0.27
CA GLU A 55 6.30 9.54 0.02
C GLU A 55 5.55 10.79 -0.47
N GLU A 56 4.83 10.68 -1.59
CA GLU A 56 3.95 11.72 -2.14
C GLU A 56 2.58 11.81 -1.45
N GLY A 57 2.32 10.97 -0.43
CA GLY A 57 1.07 10.95 0.32
C GLY A 57 -0.15 10.43 -0.47
N LYS A 58 0.07 9.80 -1.63
CA LYS A 58 -1.00 9.28 -2.50
C LYS A 58 -1.61 7.97 -1.99
N ILE A 59 -0.82 7.20 -1.24
CA ILE A 59 -1.21 5.95 -0.59
C ILE A 59 -0.51 5.84 0.76
N VAL A 60 -0.93 4.89 1.60
CA VAL A 60 -0.23 4.56 2.84
C VAL A 60 0.31 3.13 2.76
N ILE A 61 1.60 2.98 3.06
CA ILE A 61 2.27 1.68 3.19
C ILE A 61 2.41 1.36 4.67
N ARG A 62 2.00 0.14 5.05
CA ARG A 62 2.22 -0.38 6.40
C ARG A 62 3.02 -1.67 6.35
N PRO A 63 4.20 -1.75 6.98
CA PRO A 63 4.94 -3.00 7.09
C PRO A 63 4.15 -4.02 7.93
N VAL A 64 4.13 -5.26 7.45
CA VAL A 64 3.52 -6.41 8.13
C VAL A 64 4.43 -7.62 7.98
N LYS A 65 4.15 -8.71 8.72
CA LYS A 65 4.93 -9.94 8.57
C LYS A 65 4.79 -10.47 7.14
N GLY A 66 5.92 -10.59 6.43
CA GLY A 66 5.96 -11.15 5.08
C GLY A 66 5.62 -10.18 3.95
N GLY A 67 5.54 -8.87 4.20
CA GLY A 67 5.31 -7.89 3.13
C GLY A 67 4.82 -6.55 3.65
N VAL A 68 4.01 -5.88 2.83
CA VAL A 68 3.38 -4.61 3.19
C VAL A 68 1.90 -4.62 2.86
N MET A 69 1.14 -3.85 3.63
CA MET A 69 -0.23 -3.50 3.32
C MET A 69 -0.27 -2.14 2.63
N LEU A 70 -1.09 -2.02 1.59
CA LEU A 70 -1.40 -0.75 0.92
C LEU A 70 -2.81 -0.30 1.30
N TYR A 71 -2.95 0.99 1.60
CA TYR A 71 -4.23 1.64 1.90
C TYR A 71 -4.37 2.93 1.11
N LEU A 72 -5.61 3.34 0.86
CA LEU A 72 -5.88 4.74 0.53
C LEU A 72 -5.61 5.61 1.78
N PRO A 73 -5.18 6.87 1.63
CA PRO A 73 -4.88 7.73 2.77
C PRO A 73 -6.03 7.84 3.79
N GLU A 74 -7.26 7.96 3.31
CA GLU A 74 -8.47 8.08 4.13
C GLU A 74 -8.89 6.78 4.83
N ASP A 75 -8.43 5.63 4.33
CA ASP A 75 -8.80 4.30 4.81
C ASP A 75 -7.72 3.67 5.69
N ALA A 76 -6.55 4.32 5.78
CA ALA A 76 -5.44 3.85 6.57
C ALA A 76 -5.81 3.82 8.06
N PRO A 77 -5.51 2.72 8.79
CA PRO A 77 -5.78 2.66 10.21
C PRO A 77 -4.96 3.73 10.94
N ILE A 78 -5.63 4.52 11.78
CA ILE A 78 -4.97 5.51 12.63
C ILE A 78 -3.91 4.79 13.45
N GLN A 79 -2.68 5.27 13.34
CA GLN A 79 -1.57 4.75 14.11
C GLN A 79 -1.82 5.15 15.56
N ALA A 80 -2.44 4.25 16.34
CA ALA A 80 -2.30 4.31 17.79
C ALA A 80 -0.81 4.46 18.06
N THR A 81 -0.43 5.44 18.89
CA THR A 81 0.94 5.92 19.07
C THR A 81 1.81 4.88 19.77
N ARG A 82 2.04 3.78 19.07
CA ARG A 82 2.92 2.68 19.48
C ARG A 82 4.33 3.15 19.71
N GLY A 83 4.75 4.25 19.07
CA GLY A 83 6.03 4.91 19.35
C GLY A 83 6.06 5.47 20.76
N GLU A 84 5.08 6.29 21.14
CA GLU A 84 4.96 6.84 22.49
C GLU A 84 4.80 5.73 23.54
N ASP A 85 3.97 4.73 23.25
CA ASP A 85 3.76 3.57 24.14
C ASP A 85 5.03 2.72 24.27
N ALA A 86 5.82 2.58 23.19
CA ALA A 86 7.10 1.89 23.21
C ALA A 86 8.17 2.68 23.97
N LEU A 87 8.28 4.00 23.73
CA LEU A 87 9.19 4.89 24.46
C LEU A 87 8.89 4.85 25.97
N LYS A 88 7.60 4.94 26.32
CA LYS A 88 7.15 4.80 27.71
C LYS A 88 7.51 3.44 28.32
N LYS A 89 7.39 2.34 27.57
CA LYS A 89 7.83 0.99 28.02
C LYS A 89 9.35 0.86 28.11
N MET A 90 10.10 1.62 27.32
CA MET A 90 11.55 1.72 27.37
C MET A 90 12.04 2.64 28.50
N GLY A 91 11.12 3.37 29.17
CA GLY A 91 11.47 4.34 30.21
C GLY A 91 12.11 5.62 29.66
N LEU A 92 11.84 5.96 28.39
CA LEU A 92 12.31 7.16 27.70
C LEU A 92 11.20 8.23 27.64
#